data_AF-W0TYF0-F1
#
_entry.id   AF-W0TYF0-F1
#
_cell.length_a   1.000
_cell.length_b   1.000
_cell.length_c   1.000
_cell.angle_alpha   90.00
_cell.angle_beta   90.00
_cell.angle_gamma   90.00
#
_symmetry.space_group_name_H-M   'P 1'
#
loop_
_entity.id
_entity.type
_entity.pdbx_description
1 polymer ?
#
loop_
_entity_poly.entity_id
_entity_poly.type
_entity_poly.pdbx_seq_one_letter_code
_entity_poly.pdbx_strand_id
1 'polypeptide(L)'
;LKKLIPSPLTISALIGIDPVDGMDKGKQTPPAVLSYIPRSFDLDGIPTLVIGSGLGEVKRNAFFPACAPKGVNHENFYDECRDQSWYFLVK
;
A
#
# COMPACT_ATOMS: atom_id res chain seq x y z
N LEU A 1 32.58 -29.21 -4.63
CA LEU A 1 31.20 -28.71 -4.88
C LEU A 1 30.57 -28.38 -3.53
N LYS A 2 30.27 -27.09 -3.25
CA LYS A 2 29.54 -26.71 -2.02
C LYS A 2 28.07 -27.08 -2.20
N LYS A 3 27.57 -28.00 -1.38
CA LYS A 3 26.17 -28.42 -1.37
C LYS A 3 25.35 -27.29 -0.73
N LEU A 4 24.49 -26.63 -1.51
CA LEU A 4 23.51 -25.68 -0.98
C LEU A 4 22.47 -26.49 -0.19
N ILE A 5 22.36 -26.23 1.12
CA ILE A 5 21.32 -26.81 1.97
C ILE A 5 20.15 -25.83 1.94
N PRO A 6 18.97 -26.23 1.44
CA PRO A 6 17.78 -25.37 1.50
C PRO A 6 17.43 -25.07 2.95
N SER A 7 17.20 -23.79 3.25
CA SER A 7 16.60 -23.40 4.52
C SER A 7 15.16 -23.92 4.58
N PRO A 8 14.70 -24.51 5.70
CA PRO A 8 13.30 -24.88 5.89
C PRO A 8 12.38 -23.66 6.10
N LEU A 9 12.95 -22.46 6.24
CA LEU A 9 12.20 -21.24 6.49
C LEU A 9 11.64 -20.65 5.19
N THR A 10 10.31 -20.63 5.07
CA THR A 10 9.61 -19.86 4.04
C THR A 10 9.45 -18.43 4.51
N ILE A 11 9.99 -17.48 3.74
CA ILE A 11 9.89 -16.04 4.03
C ILE A 11 8.95 -15.42 2.99
N SER A 12 7.98 -14.65 3.44
CA SER A 12 7.11 -13.82 2.61
C SER A 12 7.09 -12.38 3.10
N ALA A 13 6.86 -11.45 2.19
CA ALA A 13 6.63 -10.04 2.47
C ALA A 13 5.73 -9.47 1.37
N LEU A 14 4.94 -8.45 1.71
CA LEU A 14 4.12 -7.71 0.73
C LEU A 14 4.64 -6.28 0.62
N ILE A 15 4.87 -5.81 -0.61
CA ILE A 15 5.29 -4.44 -0.88
C ILE A 15 4.23 -3.76 -1.74
N GLY A 16 3.59 -2.72 -1.20
CA GLY A 16 2.69 -1.84 -1.93
C GLY A 16 3.44 -0.62 -2.44
N ILE A 17 3.64 -0.49 -3.75
CA ILE A 17 4.26 0.68 -4.36
C ILE A 17 3.17 1.62 -4.84
N ASP A 18 3.10 2.77 -4.20
CA ASP A 18 2.13 3.86 -4.40
C ASP A 18 0.68 3.34 -4.57
N PRO A 19 0.18 2.50 -3.64
CA PRO A 19 -1.13 1.89 -3.81
C PRO A 19 -2.25 2.93 -3.77
N VAL A 20 -3.27 2.70 -4.60
CA VAL A 20 -4.44 3.57 -4.79
C VAL A 20 -5.71 2.75 -4.85
N ASP A 21 -6.75 3.21 -4.15
CA ASP A 21 -8.07 2.60 -4.15
C ASP A 21 -9.11 3.50 -4.82
N GLY A 22 -8.92 3.74 -6.11
CA GLY A 22 -9.87 4.48 -6.95
C GLY A 22 -9.68 6.01 -6.94
N MET A 23 -10.77 6.73 -7.18
CA MET A 23 -10.73 8.14 -7.58
C MET A 23 -10.99 9.12 -6.44
N ASP A 24 -11.65 8.67 -5.38
CA ASP A 24 -11.99 9.48 -4.19
C ASP A 24 -12.57 8.56 -3.10
N LYS A 25 -12.67 9.06 -1.87
CA LYS A 25 -13.38 8.37 -0.80
C LYS A 25 -14.86 8.23 -1.17
N GLY A 26 -15.38 7.00 -1.11
CA GLY A 26 -16.73 6.65 -1.58
C GLY A 26 -16.82 6.41 -3.09
N LYS A 27 -15.70 6.51 -3.82
CA LYS A 27 -15.57 6.23 -5.26
C LYS A 27 -14.39 5.28 -5.53
N GLN A 28 -14.21 4.31 -4.65
CA GLN A 28 -13.17 3.29 -4.78
C GLN A 28 -13.47 2.32 -5.92
N THR A 29 -12.42 1.70 -6.46
CA THR A 29 -12.56 0.69 -7.50
C THR A 29 -13.20 -0.56 -6.90
N PRO A 30 -14.34 -1.07 -7.40
CA PRO A 30 -14.92 -2.30 -6.87
C PRO A 30 -14.05 -3.52 -7.19
N PRO A 31 -13.78 -4.42 -6.22
CA PRO A 31 -14.13 -4.30 -4.81
C PRO A 31 -13.22 -3.31 -4.08
N ALA A 32 -13.81 -2.47 -3.23
CA ALA A 32 -13.05 -1.50 -2.43
C ALA A 32 -12.06 -2.23 -1.51
N VAL A 33 -10.82 -1.76 -1.50
CA VAL A 33 -9.76 -2.32 -0.66
C VAL A 33 -9.72 -1.61 0.69
N LEU A 34 -9.81 -0.28 0.69
CA LEU A 34 -9.82 0.55 1.89
C LEU A 34 -11.19 0.49 2.57
N SER A 35 -11.18 0.08 3.83
CA SER A 35 -12.35 0.06 4.72
C SER A 35 -12.45 1.30 5.60
N TYR A 36 -11.38 2.09 5.69
CA TYR A 36 -11.17 3.20 6.61
C TYR A 36 -11.23 2.81 8.09
N ILE A 37 -11.00 1.53 8.39
CA ILE A 37 -10.86 1.02 9.75
C ILE A 37 -9.36 0.85 10.01
N PRO A 38 -8.76 1.57 10.99
CA PRO A 38 -7.33 1.43 11.27
C PRO A 38 -6.95 -0.02 11.56
N ARG A 39 -5.83 -0.48 10.98
CA ARG A 39 -5.29 -1.84 11.15
C ARG A 39 -6.26 -2.97 10.72
N SER A 40 -7.07 -2.73 9.70
CA SER A 40 -8.05 -3.68 9.17
C SER A 40 -7.42 -4.84 8.37
N PHE A 41 -6.32 -4.61 7.66
CA PHE A 41 -5.73 -5.56 6.73
C PHE A 41 -5.20 -6.79 7.45
N ASP A 42 -5.91 -7.90 7.29
CA ASP A 42 -5.50 -9.22 7.75
C ASP A 42 -4.70 -9.92 6.66
N LEU A 43 -3.38 -9.81 6.74
CA LEU A 43 -2.46 -10.39 5.76
C LEU A 43 -1.79 -11.64 6.32
N ASP A 44 -2.45 -12.38 7.22
CA ASP A 44 -1.92 -13.60 7.86
C ASP A 44 -0.55 -13.41 8.54
N GLY A 45 -0.31 -12.21 9.08
CA GLY A 45 0.97 -11.85 9.70
C GLY A 45 2.12 -11.61 8.72
N ILE A 46 1.84 -11.47 7.42
CA ILE A 46 2.85 -11.13 6.42
C ILE A 46 3.36 -9.69 6.65
N PRO A 47 4.68 -9.50 6.85
CA PRO A 47 5.26 -8.17 6.99
C PRO A 47 5.02 -7.32 5.75
N THR A 48 4.60 -6.07 5.95
CA THR A 48 4.16 -5.18 4.86
C THR A 48 5.02 -3.93 4.76
N LEU A 49 5.39 -3.53 3.54
CA LEU A 49 6.01 -2.24 3.28
C LEU A 49 5.16 -1.44 2.29
N VAL A 50 4.74 -0.25 2.68
CA VAL A 50 4.07 0.69 1.79
C VAL A 50 5.05 1.79 1.40
N ILE A 51 5.24 1.99 0.09
CA ILE A 51 6.12 3.00 -0.48
C ILE A 51 5.25 4.05 -1.18
N GLY A 52 5.16 5.27 -0.64
CA GLY A 52 4.51 6.39 -1.30
C GLY A 52 5.48 7.11 -2.25
N SER A 53 5.00 7.53 -3.42
CA SER A 53 5.79 8.31 -4.37
C SER A 53 5.91 9.79 -4.01
N GLY A 54 5.02 10.29 -3.14
CA GLY A 54 4.92 11.72 -2.79
C GLY A 54 4.39 12.62 -3.90
N LEU A 55 4.11 12.06 -5.09
CA LEU A 55 3.59 12.79 -6.25
C LEU A 55 2.12 12.47 -6.54
N GLY A 56 1.58 11.45 -5.88
CA GLY A 56 0.24 10.94 -6.14
C GLY A 56 -0.89 11.97 -5.99
N GLU A 57 -0.77 12.89 -5.03
CA GLU A 57 -1.72 13.98 -4.81
C GLU A 57 -1.55 15.16 -5.78
N VAL A 58 -0.47 15.17 -6.57
CA VAL A 58 -0.16 16.27 -7.50
C VAL A 58 -1.05 16.15 -8.74
N LYS A 59 -1.87 17.18 -8.95
CA LYS A 59 -2.65 17.32 -10.19
C LYS A 59 -1.73 17.74 -11.32
N ARG A 60 -1.88 17.12 -12.48
CA ARG A 60 -1.13 17.53 -13.68
C ARG A 60 -1.63 18.88 -14.22
N ASN A 61 -2.96 19.09 -14.23
CA ASN A 61 -3.62 20.37 -14.55
C ASN A 61 -5.12 20.31 -14.17
N ALA A 62 -5.90 21.34 -14.52
CA ALA A 62 -7.32 21.41 -14.18
C ALA A 62 -8.20 20.28 -14.77
N PHE A 63 -7.81 19.70 -15.91
CA PHE A 63 -8.55 18.62 -16.58
C PHE A 63 -8.03 17.23 -16.24
N PHE A 64 -6.82 17.13 -15.67
CA PHE A 64 -6.19 15.87 -15.29
C PHE A 64 -6.02 15.83 -13.76
N PRO A 65 -6.95 15.16 -13.03
CA PRO A 65 -6.91 15.11 -11.58
C PRO A 65 -5.68 14.34 -11.07
N ALA A 66 -5.48 14.38 -9.76
CA ALA A 66 -4.46 13.61 -9.06
C ALA A 66 -4.68 12.10 -9.30
N CYS A 67 -3.60 11.34 -9.45
CA CYS A 67 -3.64 9.90 -9.69
C CYS A 67 -3.85 9.11 -8.38
N ALA A 68 -3.40 9.63 -7.26
CA ALA A 68 -3.57 9.06 -5.92
C ALA A 68 -4.08 10.14 -4.96
N PRO A 69 -5.35 10.55 -5.10
CA PRO A 69 -5.89 11.60 -4.26
C PRO A 69 -5.88 11.20 -2.79
N LYS A 70 -5.77 12.22 -1.93
CA LYS A 70 -5.82 12.03 -0.49
C LYS A 70 -7.09 11.28 -0.08
N GLY A 71 -6.95 10.32 0.83
CA GLY A 71 -8.07 9.51 1.29
C GLY A 71 -8.23 8.20 0.53
N VAL A 72 -7.50 7.97 -0.57
CA VAL A 72 -7.46 6.67 -1.27
C VAL A 72 -6.04 6.27 -1.69
N ASN A 73 -5.01 6.77 -0.99
CA ASN A 73 -3.62 6.65 -1.40
C ASN A 73 -2.76 5.84 -0.41
N HIS A 74 -1.45 5.82 -0.65
CA HIS A 74 -0.47 5.11 0.16
C HIS A 74 -0.56 5.35 1.67
N GLU A 75 -0.96 6.56 2.12
CA GLU A 75 -1.12 6.84 3.56
C GLU A 75 -2.26 6.00 4.13
N ASN A 76 -3.39 5.94 3.42
CA ASN A 76 -4.56 5.17 3.83
C ASN A 76 -4.30 3.66 3.80
N PHE A 77 -3.55 3.19 2.80
CA PHE A 77 -3.13 1.78 2.77
C PHE A 77 -2.25 1.44 3.96
N TYR A 78 -1.33 2.32 4.35
CA TYR A 78 -0.50 2.10 5.53
C TYR A 78 -1.31 2.14 6.84
N ASP A 79 -2.23 3.09 6.98
CA ASP A 79 -3.10 3.20 8.17
C ASP A 79 -3.96 1.95 8.41
N GLU A 80 -4.28 1.21 7.34
CA GLU A 80 -5.03 -0.04 7.39
C GLU A 80 -4.14 -1.28 7.56
N CYS A 81 -2.82 -1.18 7.37
CA CYS A 81 -1.90 -2.26 7.70
C CYS A 81 -1.87 -2.53 9.22
N ARG A 82 -1.75 -3.81 9.60
CA ARG A 82 -1.55 -4.25 10.99
C ARG A 82 -0.10 -4.09 11.45
N ASP A 83 0.18 -4.57 12.65
CA ASP A 83 1.54 -4.63 13.22
C ASP A 83 2.50 -5.34 12.25
N GLN A 84 3.79 -5.00 12.31
CA GLN A 84 4.82 -5.41 11.33
C GLN A 84 4.62 -4.81 9.94
N SER A 85 4.22 -3.54 9.92
CA SER A 85 4.15 -2.73 8.72
C SER A 85 5.11 -1.54 8.80
N TRP A 86 5.67 -1.17 7.65
CA TRP A 86 6.54 -0.02 7.50
C TRP A 86 6.03 0.88 6.37
N TYR A 87 6.33 2.16 6.51
CA TYR A 87 5.98 3.18 5.54
C TYR A 87 7.23 3.97 5.15
N PHE A 88 7.41 4.12 3.84
CA PHE A 88 8.46 4.96 3.27
C PHE A 88 7.85 5.93 2.26
N LEU A 89 8.21 7.21 2.36
CA LEU A 89 7.81 8.22 1.40
C LEU A 89 9.04 8.67 0.61
N VAL A 90 9.02 8.41 -0.69
CA VAL A 90 10.06 8.88 -1.61
C VAL A 90 9.85 10.37 -1.84
N LYS A 91 10.89 11.18 -1.65
CA LYS A 91 10.90 12.62 -1.97
C LYS A 91 12.16 12.98 -2.73
#